data_AF-A0A353PS10-F1
#
_entry.id   AF-A0A353PS10-F1
#
_cell.length_a   1.000
_cell.length_b   1.000
_cell.length_c   1.000
_cell.angle_alpha   90.00
_cell.angle_beta   90.00
_cell.angle_gamma   90.00
#
_symmetry.space_group_name_H-M   'P 1'
#
loop_
_entity.id
_entity.type
_entity.pdbx_description
1 polymer ?
#
loop_
_entity_poly.entity_id
_entity_poly.type
_entity_poly.pdbx_seq_one_letter_code
_entity_poly.pdbx_strand_id
1 'polypeptide(L)'
;MKLLEMIFVVAVICLFASSFFGGFALLEKEKLYLDFLKKYEAVVFIDQDFKAKSKMGYFLSSESKDEWMLFIENYFSLESIRFFETSKDRKFCYDLEFFLSGEKYTIKYAGRLDEKI
;
A
#
# COMPACT_ATOMS: atom_id res chain seq x y z
N MET A 1 30.05 -45.12 13.53
CA MET A 1 30.33 -43.69 13.25
C MET A 1 31.17 -43.16 14.39
N LYS A 2 32.31 -42.55 14.11
CA LYS A 2 33.17 -41.99 15.17
C LYS A 2 32.56 -40.67 15.67
N LEU A 3 32.70 -40.36 16.95
CA LEU A 3 32.16 -39.15 17.59
C LEU A 3 32.49 -37.86 16.80
N LEU A 4 33.69 -37.81 16.22
CA LEU A 4 34.18 -36.70 15.42
C LEU A 4 33.40 -36.48 14.12
N GLU A 5 32.96 -37.56 13.45
CA GLU A 5 32.14 -37.51 12.24
C GLU A 5 30.74 -36.96 12.57
N MET A 6 30.21 -37.30 13.74
CA MET A 6 28.90 -36.85 14.20
C MET A 6 28.91 -35.34 14.50
N ILE A 7 29.95 -34.84 15.15
CA ILE A 7 30.14 -33.40 15.40
C ILE A 7 30.28 -32.63 14.09
N PHE A 8 31.04 -33.18 13.13
CA PHE A 8 31.22 -32.56 11.81
C PHE A 8 29.88 -32.45 11.05
N VAL A 9 29.08 -33.52 11.01
CA VAL A 9 27.78 -33.53 10.35
C VAL A 9 26.83 -32.50 10.98
N VAL A 10 26.77 -32.42 12.31
CA VAL A 10 25.92 -31.44 13.01
C VAL A 10 26.37 -30.01 12.71
N ALA A 11 27.68 -29.73 12.75
CA ALA A 11 28.21 -28.40 12.43
C ALA A 11 27.87 -27.95 11.00
N VAL A 12 27.98 -28.87 10.03
CA VAL A 12 27.62 -28.63 8.63
C VAL A 12 26.13 -28.34 8.49
N ILE A 13 25.26 -29.14 9.12
CA ILE A 13 23.80 -28.91 9.10
C ILE A 13 23.45 -27.54 9.71
N CYS A 14 24.06 -27.16 10.84
CA CYS A 14 23.83 -25.86 11.47
C CYS A 14 24.28 -24.68 10.59
N LEU A 15 25.42 -24.80 9.90
CA LEU A 15 25.92 -23.77 8.98
C LEU A 15 25.02 -23.60 7.76
N PHE A 16 24.56 -24.70 7.17
CA PHE A 16 23.60 -24.64 6.07
C PHE A 16 22.26 -24.09 6.56
N ALA A 17 21.72 -24.59 7.67
CA ALA A 17 20.47 -24.10 8.23
C ALA A 17 20.48 -22.59 8.45
N SER A 18 21.51 -22.05 9.13
CA SER A 18 21.63 -20.60 9.38
C SER A 18 21.69 -19.77 8.10
N SER A 19 22.40 -20.25 7.07
CA SER A 19 22.47 -19.59 5.75
C SER A 19 21.14 -19.63 5.00
N PHE A 20 20.45 -20.78 5.03
CA PHE A 20 19.13 -20.95 4.41
C PHE A 20 18.07 -20.09 5.11
N PHE A 21 17.99 -20.12 6.45
CA PHE A 21 17.04 -19.30 7.21
C PHE A 21 17.31 -17.80 7.02
N GLY A 22 18.58 -17.37 7.00
CA GLY A 22 18.94 -15.98 6.71
C GLY A 22 18.54 -15.55 5.29
N GLY A 23 18.76 -16.41 4.29
CA GLY A 23 18.37 -16.17 2.90
C GLY A 23 16.86 -16.05 2.70
N PHE A 24 16.06 -16.94 3.31
CA PHE A 24 14.60 -16.86 3.25
C PHE A 24 14.08 -15.60 3.93
N ALA A 25 14.62 -15.23 5.10
CA ALA A 25 14.24 -14.00 5.79
C ALA A 25 14.60 -12.73 4.97
N LEU A 26 15.68 -12.76 4.19
CA LEU A 26 16.05 -11.67 3.29
C LEU A 26 15.06 -11.54 2.12
N LEU A 27 14.70 -12.65 1.47
CA LEU A 27 13.73 -12.68 0.36
C LEU A 27 12.35 -12.22 0.80
N GLU A 28 11.91 -12.60 2.01
CA GLU A 28 10.65 -12.16 2.57
C GLU A 28 10.65 -10.64 2.82
N LYS A 29 11.74 -10.08 3.37
CA LYS A 29 11.89 -8.63 3.54
C LYS A 29 11.92 -7.88 2.21
N GLU A 30 12.60 -8.41 1.20
CA GLU A 30 12.65 -7.81 -0.14
C GLU A 30 11.26 -7.77 -0.79
N LYS A 31 10.50 -8.87 -0.68
CA LYS A 31 9.12 -8.92 -1.15
C LYS A 31 8.25 -7.88 -0.45
N LEU A 32 8.35 -7.76 0.87
CA LEU A 32 7.62 -6.77 1.65
C LEU A 32 7.98 -5.33 1.25
N TYR A 33 9.26 -5.08 1.00
CA TYR A 33 9.73 -3.76 0.54
C TYR A 33 9.19 -3.41 -0.85
N LEU A 34 9.19 -4.36 -1.79
CA LEU A 34 8.61 -4.17 -3.13
C LEU A 34 7.10 -3.94 -3.07
N ASP A 35 6.38 -4.69 -2.25
CA ASP A 35 4.94 -4.50 -2.06
C ASP A 35 4.63 -3.13 -1.43
N PHE A 36 5.44 -2.70 -0.46
CA PHE A 36 5.37 -1.35 0.11
C PHE A 36 5.60 -0.26 -0.96
N LEU A 37 6.65 -0.38 -1.77
CA LEU A 37 6.95 0.59 -2.83
C LEU A 37 5.79 0.71 -3.84
N LYS A 38 5.22 -0.42 -4.28
CA LYS A 38 4.06 -0.41 -5.19
C LYS A 38 2.86 0.30 -4.57
N LYS A 39 2.56 0.04 -3.29
CA LYS A 39 1.45 0.71 -2.59
C LYS A 39 1.73 2.19 -2.38
N TYR A 40 2.98 2.57 -2.10
CA TYR A 40 3.39 3.97 -2.01
C TYR A 40 3.19 4.70 -3.34
N GLU A 41 3.64 4.14 -4.46
CA GLU A 41 3.43 4.72 -5.79
C GLU A 41 1.95 4.87 -6.13
N ALA A 42 1.12 3.88 -5.77
CA ALA A 42 -0.33 3.96 -5.91
C ALA A 42 -0.93 5.14 -5.15
N VAL A 43 -0.54 5.31 -3.88
CA VAL A 43 -1.02 6.42 -3.04
C VAL A 43 -0.60 7.77 -3.63
N VAL A 44 0.64 7.90 -4.12
CA VAL A 44 1.13 9.12 -4.77
C VAL A 44 0.33 9.44 -6.04
N PHE A 45 0.04 8.44 -6.86
CA PHE A 45 -0.78 8.62 -8.05
C PHE A 45 -2.19 9.09 -7.71
N ILE A 46 -2.84 8.42 -6.75
CA ILE A 46 -4.22 8.74 -6.33
C ILE A 46 -4.31 10.17 -5.81
N ASP A 47 -3.34 10.60 -5.01
CA ASP A 47 -3.26 11.98 -4.50
C ASP A 47 -3.12 13.00 -5.64
N GLN A 48 -2.25 12.74 -6.62
CA GLN A 48 -2.02 13.63 -7.76
C GLN A 48 -3.26 13.71 -8.66
N ASP A 49 -3.87 12.58 -8.99
CA ASP A 49 -5.05 12.51 -9.85
C ASP A 49 -6.26 13.17 -9.16
N PHE A 50 -6.46 12.91 -7.86
CA PHE A 50 -7.48 13.57 -7.06
C PHE A 50 -7.32 15.10 -7.07
N LYS A 51 -6.10 15.61 -6.88
CA LYS A 51 -5.80 17.06 -6.93
C LYS A 51 -6.11 17.64 -8.30
N ALA A 52 -5.69 16.97 -9.37
CA ALA A 52 -5.92 17.42 -10.74
C ALA A 52 -7.42 17.48 -11.06
N LYS A 53 -8.16 16.41 -10.78
CA LYS A 53 -9.61 16.32 -10.97
C LYS A 53 -10.38 17.31 -10.10
N SER A 54 -9.97 17.51 -8.86
CA SER A 54 -10.56 18.52 -7.97
C SER A 54 -10.42 19.94 -8.54
N LYS A 55 -9.22 20.30 -9.02
CA LYS A 55 -8.98 21.62 -9.63
C LYS A 55 -9.83 21.88 -10.88
N MET A 56 -10.18 20.82 -11.61
CA MET A 56 -11.02 20.91 -12.81
C MET A 56 -12.53 20.90 -12.50
N GLY A 57 -12.92 20.80 -11.22
CA GLY A 57 -14.33 20.66 -10.85
C GLY A 57 -14.94 19.32 -11.30
N TYR A 58 -14.13 18.27 -11.40
CA TYR A 58 -14.60 16.95 -11.83
C TYR A 58 -15.61 16.36 -10.83
N PHE A 59 -15.37 16.50 -9.53
CA PHE A 59 -16.18 15.90 -8.46
C PHE A 59 -17.48 16.66 -8.12
N LEU A 60 -18.09 17.34 -9.10
CA LEU A 60 -19.32 18.12 -8.90
C LEU A 60 -20.60 17.26 -8.94
N SER A 61 -20.57 16.08 -9.54
CA SER A 61 -21.69 15.13 -9.57
C SER A 61 -21.38 13.88 -8.73
N SER A 62 -22.38 13.10 -8.31
CA SER A 62 -22.09 11.80 -7.67
C SER A 62 -21.54 10.79 -8.67
N GLU A 63 -22.06 10.78 -9.90
CA GLU A 63 -21.63 9.87 -10.97
C GLU A 63 -20.13 9.97 -11.24
N SER A 64 -19.59 11.18 -11.38
CA SER A 64 -18.14 11.40 -11.56
C SER A 64 -17.31 10.91 -10.36
N LYS A 65 -17.81 11.08 -9.13
CA LYS A 65 -17.16 10.56 -7.91
C LYS A 65 -17.13 9.02 -7.96
N ASP A 66 -18.24 8.39 -8.29
CA ASP A 66 -18.37 6.94 -8.37
C ASP A 66 -17.47 6.35 -9.47
N GLU A 67 -17.43 6.98 -10.65
CA GLU A 67 -16.52 6.59 -11.74
C GLU A 67 -15.05 6.67 -11.32
N TRP A 68 -14.66 7.71 -10.60
CA TRP A 68 -13.29 7.84 -10.11
C TRP A 68 -12.96 6.78 -9.06
N MET A 69 -13.86 6.53 -8.10
CA MET A 69 -13.66 5.47 -7.13
C MET A 69 -13.50 4.11 -7.82
N LEU A 70 -14.38 3.78 -8.78
CA LEU A 70 -14.29 2.55 -9.56
C LEU A 70 -13.00 2.45 -10.36
N PHE A 71 -12.53 3.54 -10.96
CA PHE A 71 -11.25 3.56 -11.68
C PHE A 71 -10.09 3.23 -10.74
N ILE A 72 -10.03 3.89 -9.57
CA ILE A 72 -8.93 3.70 -8.62
C ILE A 72 -8.98 2.30 -7.99
N GLU A 73 -10.16 1.80 -7.63
CA GLU A 73 -10.35 0.43 -7.10
C GLU A 73 -9.88 -0.63 -8.09
N ASN A 74 -10.30 -0.52 -9.36
CA ASN A 74 -9.91 -1.48 -10.40
C ASN A 74 -8.42 -1.39 -10.76
N TYR A 75 -7.88 -0.17 -10.90
CA TYR A 75 -6.50 0.03 -11.35
C TYR A 75 -5.47 -0.41 -10.30
N PHE A 76 -5.72 -0.12 -9.02
CA PHE A 76 -4.78 -0.43 -7.94
C PHE A 76 -5.12 -1.69 -7.14
N SER A 77 -6.20 -2.39 -7.50
CA SER A 77 -6.72 -3.54 -6.75
C SER A 77 -6.81 -3.21 -5.26
N LEU A 78 -7.38 -2.04 -4.95
CA LEU A 78 -7.58 -1.61 -3.58
C LEU A 78 -8.81 -2.29 -3.01
N GLU A 79 -8.76 -2.64 -1.72
CA GLU A 79 -9.88 -3.32 -1.07
C GLU A 79 -11.02 -2.36 -0.74
N SER A 80 -10.73 -1.11 -0.41
CA SER A 80 -11.76 -0.07 -0.37
C SER A 80 -11.18 1.34 -0.42
N ILE A 81 -11.89 2.22 -1.14
CA ILE A 81 -11.80 3.67 -1.00
C ILE A 81 -13.13 4.19 -0.48
N ARG A 82 -13.08 5.13 0.46
CA ARG A 82 -14.28 5.82 0.93
C ARG A 82 -14.16 7.30 0.69
N PHE A 83 -15.14 7.85 -0.01
CA PHE A 83 -15.27 9.27 -0.24
C PHE A 83 -16.16 9.91 0.84
N PHE A 84 -15.69 10.99 1.44
CA PHE A 84 -16.46 11.75 2.43
C PHE A 84 -16.44 13.24 2.10
N GLU A 85 -17.62 13.85 2.15
CA GLU A 85 -17.78 15.29 1.99
C GLU A 85 -18.03 15.91 3.37
N THR A 86 -17.16 16.83 3.80
CA THR A 86 -17.40 17.54 5.06
C THR A 86 -18.24 18.78 4.80
N SER A 87 -19.43 18.81 5.41
CA SER A 87 -20.49 19.78 5.16
C SER A 87 -20.16 21.24 5.54
N LYS A 88 -19.06 21.47 6.26
CA LYS A 88 -18.68 22.81 6.75
C LYS A 88 -17.82 23.63 5.78
N ASP A 89 -17.07 23.01 4.89
CA ASP A 89 -16.02 23.69 4.11
C ASP A 89 -15.91 23.23 2.64
N ARG A 90 -16.87 22.45 2.11
CA ARG A 90 -16.73 21.76 0.80
C ARG A 90 -15.36 21.07 0.64
N LYS A 91 -14.80 20.57 1.75
CA LYS A 91 -13.58 19.78 1.73
C LYS A 91 -13.94 18.36 1.35
N PHE A 92 -13.24 17.87 0.34
CA PHE A 92 -13.31 16.49 -0.08
C PHE A 92 -12.22 15.72 0.62
N CYS A 93 -12.62 14.65 1.30
CA CYS A 93 -11.73 13.73 1.95
C CYS A 93 -11.89 12.34 1.32
N TYR A 94 -10.81 11.59 1.22
CA TYR A 94 -10.89 10.17 0.95
C TYR A 94 -10.08 9.39 1.98
N ASP A 95 -10.64 8.27 2.42
CA ASP A 95 -9.91 7.27 3.20
C ASP A 95 -9.54 6.12 2.24
N LEU A 96 -8.25 5.79 2.23
CA LEU A 96 -7.67 4.76 1.40
C LEU A 96 -7.26 3.61 2.32
N GLU A 97 -7.93 2.46 2.19
CA GLU A 97 -7.67 1.29 3.02
C GLU A 97 -6.96 0.20 2.21
N PHE A 98 -5.83 -0.29 2.71
CA PHE A 98 -5.11 -1.40 2.09
C PHE A 98 -4.45 -2.28 3.15
N PHE A 99 -4.16 -3.53 2.78
CA PHE A 99 -3.43 -4.46 3.64
C PHE A 99 -1.96 -4.56 3.23
N LEU A 100 -1.08 -4.63 4.23
CA LEU A 100 0.34 -4.94 4.07
C LEU A 100 0.70 -5.98 5.12
N SER A 101 1.22 -7.14 4.70
CA SER A 101 1.60 -8.24 5.62
C SER A 101 0.47 -8.73 6.53
N GLY A 102 -0.78 -8.64 6.10
CA GLY A 102 -1.96 -9.02 6.92
C GLY A 102 -2.40 -7.95 7.92
N GLU A 103 -1.71 -6.81 8.00
CA GLU A 103 -2.13 -5.65 8.78
C GLU A 103 -2.88 -4.64 7.90
N LYS A 104 -3.94 -4.04 8.45
CA LYS A 104 -4.74 -3.02 7.77
C LYS A 104 -4.13 -1.63 8.00
N TYR A 105 -3.90 -0.91 6.91
CA TYR A 105 -3.46 0.48 6.91
C TYR A 105 -4.56 1.38 6.35
N THR A 106 -4.76 2.54 6.97
CA THR A 106 -5.69 3.56 6.51
C THR A 106 -4.93 4.86 6.31
N ILE A 107 -4.90 5.36 5.07
CA ILE A 107 -4.39 6.70 4.76
C ILE A 107 -5.59 7.62 4.62
N LYS A 108 -5.64 8.65 5.45
CA LYS A 108 -6.67 9.68 5.40
C LYS A 108 -6.14 10.88 4.65
N TYR A 109 -6.81 11.24 3.57
CA TYR A 109 -6.51 12.47 2.84
C TYR A 109 -7.65 13.47 3.01
N ALA A 110 -7.30 14.72 3.26
CA ALA A 110 -8.24 15.84 3.34
C ALA A 110 -7.77 16.96 2.40
N GLY A 111 -8.44 17.10 1.25
CA GLY A 111 -8.21 18.18 0.30
C GLY A 111 -9.27 19.27 0.38
N ARG A 112 -8.86 20.54 0.22
CA ARG A 112 -9.80 21.65 -0.03
C ARG A 112 -10.05 21.75 -1.54
N LEU A 113 -11.31 21.80 -1.96
CA LEU A 113 -11.69 22.24 -3.32
C LEU A 113 -11.25 23.67 -3.62
N ASP A 114 -11.16 24.48 -2.56
CA ASP A 114 -11.12 25.94 -2.64
C ASP A 114 -9.70 26.53 -2.70
N GLU A 115 -8.67 25.73 -2.97
CA GLU A 115 -7.39 26.31 -3.41
C GLU A 115 -7.56 26.85 -4.85
N LYS A 116 -8.34 27.93 -4.95
CA LYS A 116 -8.25 28.90 -6.04
C LYS A 116 -6.79 29.33 -6.13
N ILE A 117 -6.19 29.05 -7.29
CA ILE A 117 -5.10 29.88 -7.81
C ILE A 117 -5.66 31.28 -8.05
#